data_AF-A0A914GFP5-F1
#
_entry.id   AF-A0A914GFP5-F1
#
_cell.length_a   1.000
_cell.length_b   1.000
_cell.length_c   1.000
_cell.angle_alpha   90.00
_cell.angle_beta   90.00
_cell.angle_gamma   90.00
#
_symmetry.space_group_name_H-M   'P 1'
#
loop_
_entity.id
_entity.type
_entity.pdbx_description
1 polymer ?
#
loop_
_entity_poly.entity_id
_entity_poly.type
_entity_poly.pdbx_seq_one_letter_code
_entity_poly.pdbx_strand_id
1 'polypeptide(L)'
;MVVHATADIAKGEEICVSYINLTYGFLARKKKLDFWKFTCDCKLCELDAKDENCLKRDEMVEDFVSYAKRYGYNPFGVIAKGEQLLKKIRESYANRKELKI
;
A
#
# COMPACT_ATOMS: atom_id res chain seq x y z
N MET A 1 9.55 20.57 -11.47
CA MET A 1 8.69 19.68 -10.67
C MET A 1 7.25 19.98 -11.05
N VAL A 2 6.49 18.95 -11.43
CA VAL A 2 5.08 19.10 -11.85
C VAL A 2 4.24 18.17 -10.97
N VAL A 3 3.09 18.65 -10.52
CA VAL A 3 2.14 17.90 -9.69
C VAL A 3 0.85 17.76 -10.48
N HIS A 4 0.36 16.52 -10.62
CA HIS A 4 -0.88 16.18 -11.31
C HIS A 4 -1.85 15.52 -10.34
N ALA A 5 -3.13 15.83 -10.47
CA ALA A 5 -4.18 15.13 -9.74
C ALA A 5 -4.31 13.68 -10.26
N THR A 6 -4.48 12.72 -9.34
CA THR A 6 -4.73 11.30 -9.65
C THR A 6 -6.15 10.86 -9.32
N ALA A 7 -6.98 11.79 -8.83
CA ALA A 7 -8.37 11.62 -8.48
C ALA A 7 -9.09 12.97 -8.63
N ASP A 8 -10.42 12.95 -8.60
CA ASP A 8 -11.21 14.18 -8.51
C ASP A 8 -10.95 14.86 -7.15
N ILE A 9 -10.89 16.20 -7.14
CA ILE A 9 -10.60 16.99 -5.94
C ILE A 9 -11.69 18.05 -5.80
N ALA A 10 -12.43 18.01 -4.68
CA ALA A 10 -13.47 18.99 -4.41
C ALA A 10 -12.88 20.34 -3.98
N LYS A 11 -13.67 21.43 -4.14
CA LYS A 11 -13.26 22.76 -3.70
C LYS A 11 -13.07 22.77 -2.18
N GLY A 12 -11.87 23.15 -1.73
CA GLY A 12 -11.51 23.21 -0.31
C GLY A 12 -11.01 21.89 0.28
N GLU A 13 -10.92 20.83 -0.53
CA GLU A 13 -10.29 19.58 -0.14
C GLU A 13 -8.77 19.74 -0.03
N GLU A 14 -8.16 19.06 0.95
CA GLU A 14 -6.71 19.06 1.14
C GLU A 14 -6.02 18.26 0.03
N ILE A 15 -4.95 18.83 -0.55
CA ILE A 15 -4.14 18.14 -1.56
C ILE A 15 -3.06 17.33 -0.84
N CYS A 16 -3.20 16.00 -0.88
CA CYS A 16 -2.27 15.08 -0.26
C CYS A 16 -1.33 14.43 -1.29
N VAL A 17 -0.06 14.24 -0.92
CA VAL A 17 0.90 13.41 -1.66
C VAL A 17 1.57 12.41 -0.71
N SER A 18 1.92 11.22 -1.19
CA SER A 18 2.59 10.22 -0.37
C SER A 18 4.08 10.51 -0.25
N TYR A 19 4.60 10.64 0.97
CA TYR A 19 6.04 10.84 1.24
C TYR A 19 6.86 9.54 1.18
N ILE A 20 6.17 8.41 1.12
CA ILE A 20 6.77 7.08 1.15
C ILE A 20 6.20 6.23 0.02
N ASN A 21 6.88 5.11 -0.29
CA ASN A 21 6.39 4.20 -1.32
C ASN A 21 5.03 3.59 -0.91
N LEU A 22 4.04 3.67 -1.80
CA LEU A 22 2.69 3.14 -1.60
C LEU A 22 2.66 1.61 -1.53
N THR A 23 3.72 0.92 -1.97
CA THR A 23 3.82 -0.54 -1.89
C THR A 23 4.25 -1.05 -0.52
N TYR A 24 4.43 -0.18 0.49
CA TYR A 24 4.79 -0.63 1.84
C TYR A 24 3.59 -1.10 2.65
N GLY A 25 3.79 -2.19 3.39
CA GLY A 25 2.86 -2.68 4.43
C GLY A 25 2.70 -1.67 5.58
N PHE A 26 1.66 -1.83 6.39
CA PHE A 26 1.28 -0.90 7.46
C PHE A 26 2.39 -0.56 8.44
N LEU A 27 3.07 -1.57 9.00
CA LEU A 27 4.17 -1.37 9.94
C LEU A 27 5.35 -0.67 9.28
N ALA A 28 5.65 -1.04 8.04
CA ALA A 28 6.69 -0.37 7.26
C ALA A 28 6.33 1.10 6.99
N ARG A 29 5.07 1.41 6.66
CA ARG A 29 4.60 2.79 6.51
C ARG A 29 4.77 3.57 7.81
N LYS A 30 4.29 3.04 8.94
CA LYS A 30 4.41 3.67 10.26
C LYS A 30 5.86 4.00 10.60
N LYS A 31 6.75 3.01 10.52
CA LYS A 31 8.19 3.17 10.79
C LYS A 31 8.87 4.18 9.87
N LYS A 32 8.47 4.25 8.60
CA LYS A 32 9.05 5.21 7.65
C LYS A 32 8.56 6.63 7.92
N LEU A 33 7.28 6.80 8.29
CA LEU A 33 6.70 8.10 8.59
C LEU A 33 7.25 8.73 9.89
N ASP A 34 7.80 7.93 10.81
CA ASP A 34 8.50 8.41 12.02
C ASP A 34 9.64 9.39 11.73
N PHE A 35 10.19 9.39 10.50
CA PHE A 35 11.16 10.39 10.06
C PHE A 35 10.59 11.82 10.12
N TRP A 36 9.32 11.99 9.74
CA TRP A 36 8.60 13.27 9.75
C TRP A 36 7.90 13.56 11.09
N LYS A 37 8.09 12.72 12.11
CA LYS A 37 7.58 12.94 13.48
C LYS A 37 6.06 13.10 13.57
N PHE A 38 5.31 12.40 12.73
CA PHE A 38 3.86 12.30 12.85
C PHE A 38 3.40 10.84 12.71
N THR A 39 2.19 10.57 13.18
CA THR A 39 1.49 9.30 12.93
C THR A 39 0.37 9.56 11.93
N CYS A 40 0.36 8.81 10.83
CA CYS A 40 -0.71 8.91 9.84
C CYS A 40 -2.00 8.26 10.34
N ASP A 41 -3.09 9.00 10.24
CA ASP A 41 -4.45 8.65 10.68
C ASP A 41 -5.40 8.49 9.49
N CYS A 42 -4.88 8.33 8.27
CA CYS A 42 -5.73 8.12 7.11
C CYS A 42 -6.57 6.84 7.26
N LYS A 43 -7.70 6.78 6.55
CA LYS A 43 -8.65 5.66 6.63
C LYS A 43 -8.00 4.28 6.51
N LEU A 44 -6.98 4.13 5.64
CA LEU A 44 -6.25 2.86 5.50
C LEU A 44 -5.46 2.51 6.77
N CYS A 45 -4.77 3.49 7.37
CA CYS A 45 -4.02 3.29 8.61
C CYS A 45 -4.95 2.98 9.79
N GLU A 46 -6.10 3.65 9.88
CA GLU A 46 -7.10 3.34 10.92
C GLU A 46 -7.64 1.90 10.81
N LEU A 47 -7.92 1.46 9.58
CA LEU A 47 -8.42 0.11 9.32
C LEU A 47 -7.34 -0.94 9.60
N ASP A 48 -6.10 -0.70 9.18
CA ASP A 48 -4.98 -1.60 9.46
C ASP A 48 -4.69 -1.72 10.95
N ALA A 49 -4.78 -0.62 11.71
CA ALA A 49 -4.59 -0.63 13.16
C ALA A 49 -5.65 -1.48 13.91
N LYS A 50 -6.84 -1.66 13.35
CA LYS A 50 -7.96 -2.41 13.95
C LYS A 50 -8.06 -3.86 13.45
N ASP A 51 -7.26 -4.25 12.45
CA ASP A 51 -7.40 -5.55 11.80
C ASP A 51 -6.34 -6.55 12.28
N GLU A 52 -6.81 -7.66 12.84
CA GLU A 52 -5.98 -8.75 13.35
C GLU A 52 -5.08 -9.37 12.26
N ASN A 53 -5.48 -9.28 10.99
CA ASN A 53 -4.70 -9.80 9.85
C ASN A 53 -3.62 -8.83 9.35
N CYS A 54 -3.42 -7.68 10.02
CA CYS A 54 -2.46 -6.68 9.58
C CYS A 54 -1.03 -7.22 9.44
N LEU A 55 -0.54 -7.97 10.43
CA LEU A 55 0.81 -8.55 10.40
C LEU A 55 0.99 -9.49 9.21
N LYS A 56 0.00 -10.36 8.98
CA LYS A 56 0.01 -11.30 7.87
C LYS A 56 0.00 -10.60 6.52
N ARG A 57 -0.71 -9.48 6.38
CA ARG A 57 -0.68 -8.68 5.13
C ARG A 57 0.67 -8.03 4.91
N ASP A 58 1.31 -7.53 5.96
CA ASP A 58 2.66 -6.96 5.85
C ASP A 58 3.67 -7.99 5.35
N GLU A 59 3.60 -9.23 5.85
CA GLU A 59 4.40 -10.36 5.33
C GLU A 59 4.13 -10.61 3.84
N MET A 60 2.85 -10.66 3.43
CA MET A 60 2.50 -10.84 2.01
C MET A 60 3.07 -9.72 1.12
N VAL A 61 3.02 -8.49 1.61
CA VAL A 61 3.57 -7.32 0.89
C VAL A 61 5.09 -7.42 0.81
N GLU A 62 5.79 -7.81 1.88
CA GLU A 62 7.23 -8.02 1.88
C GLU A 62 7.65 -9.13 0.92
N ASP A 63 6.90 -10.23 0.87
CA ASP A 63 7.11 -11.32 -0.09
C ASP A 63 7.00 -10.81 -1.54
N PHE A 64 5.96 -10.02 -1.84
CA PHE A 64 5.78 -9.44 -3.16
C PHE A 64 6.91 -8.46 -3.50
N VAL A 65 7.27 -7.55 -2.60
CA VAL A 65 8.35 -6.58 -2.81
C VAL A 65 9.68 -7.28 -3.01
N SER A 66 9.97 -8.33 -2.24
CA SER A 66 11.19 -9.12 -2.36
C SER A 66 11.25 -9.87 -3.69
N TYR A 67 10.12 -10.45 -4.11
CA TYR A 67 9.98 -11.08 -5.42
C TYR A 67 10.21 -10.07 -6.56
N ALA A 68 9.52 -8.93 -6.53
CA ALA A 68 9.63 -7.89 -7.54
C ALA A 68 11.05 -7.33 -7.64
N LYS A 69 11.74 -7.14 -6.51
CA LYS A 69 13.16 -6.72 -6.49
C LYS A 69 14.09 -7.74 -7.12
N ARG A 70 13.86 -9.03 -6.87
CA ARG A 70 14.75 -10.12 -7.32
C ARG A 70 14.59 -10.40 -8.81
N TYR A 71 13.37 -10.33 -9.33
CA TYR A 71 13.08 -10.77 -10.70
C TYR A 71 12.73 -9.62 -11.66
N GLY A 72 12.51 -8.40 -11.16
CA GLY A 72 12.21 -7.22 -11.96
C GLY A 72 10.92 -7.33 -12.78
N TYR A 73 10.70 -6.36 -13.67
CA TYR A 73 9.72 -6.46 -14.74
C TYR A 73 10.30 -7.38 -15.83
N ASN A 74 9.79 -8.61 -15.93
CA ASN A 74 10.19 -9.55 -16.99
C ASN A 74 9.04 -9.67 -18.02
N PRO A 75 9.20 -9.11 -19.24
CA PRO A 75 8.18 -9.18 -20.29
C PRO A 75 7.93 -10.60 -20.84
N PHE A 76 8.72 -11.61 -20.46
CA PHE A 76 8.72 -12.95 -21.05
C PHE A 76 8.62 -14.13 -20.06
N GLY A 77 8.14 -13.94 -18.82
CA GLY A 77 7.57 -15.09 -18.07
C GLY A 77 8.05 -15.39 -16.65
N VAL A 78 8.19 -14.38 -15.79
CA VAL A 78 8.11 -14.60 -14.32
C VAL A 78 7.05 -13.70 -13.71
N ILE A 79 5.86 -13.71 -14.32
CA ILE A 79 4.73 -12.88 -13.89
C ILE A 79 3.79 -13.68 -12.98
N ALA A 80 3.61 -14.97 -13.23
CA ALA A 80 2.59 -15.79 -12.56
C ALA A 80 2.71 -15.79 -11.02
N LYS A 81 3.92 -15.93 -10.46
CA LYS A 81 4.09 -15.88 -8.99
C LYS A 81 3.85 -14.47 -8.44
N GLY A 82 4.32 -13.43 -9.14
CA GLY A 82 4.06 -12.04 -8.77
C GLY A 82 2.57 -11.70 -8.78
N GLU A 83 1.84 -12.12 -9.82
CA GLU A 83 0.39 -12.01 -9.92
C GLU A 83 -0.33 -12.76 -8.80
N GLN A 84 0.10 -13.98 -8.48
CA GLN A 84 -0.46 -14.74 -7.37
C GLN A 84 -0.28 -14.03 -6.03
N LEU A 85 0.91 -13.46 -5.78
CA LEU A 85 1.17 -12.68 -4.55
C LEU A 85 0.30 -11.42 -4.52
N LEU A 86 0.22 -10.67 -5.62
CA LEU A 86 -0.66 -9.49 -5.74
C LEU A 86 -2.13 -9.84 -5.54
N LYS A 87 -2.58 -10.96 -6.10
CA LYS A 87 -3.96 -11.44 -5.95
C LYS A 87 -4.28 -11.71 -4.48
N LYS A 88 -3.41 -12.41 -3.77
CA LYS A 88 -3.57 -12.67 -2.32
C LYS A 88 -3.64 -11.38 -1.52
N ILE A 89 -2.76 -10.41 -1.82
CA ILE A 89 -2.79 -9.09 -1.17
C ILE A 89 -4.14 -8.40 -1.45
N ARG A 90 -4.58 -8.33 -2.71
CA ARG A 90 -5.87 -7.69 -3.05
C ARG A 90 -7.05 -8.35 -2.35
N GLU A 91 -7.11 -9.68 -2.34
CA GLU A 91 -8.16 -10.45 -1.66
C GLU A 91 -8.18 -10.18 -0.15
N SER A 92 -7.01 -10.00 0.46
CA SER A 92 -6.90 -9.67 1.88
C SER A 92 -7.43 -8.27 2.25
N TYR A 93 -7.59 -7.37 1.27
CA TYR A 93 -8.24 -6.07 1.43
C TYR A 93 -9.69 -6.05 0.94
N ALA A 94 -10.05 -6.92 -0.02
CA ALA A 94 -11.38 -6.94 -0.67
C ALA A 94 -12.55 -7.19 0.31
N ASN A 95 -12.29 -7.87 1.43
CA ASN A 95 -13.30 -8.12 2.45
C ASN A 95 -13.66 -6.87 3.29
N ARG A 96 -12.91 -5.77 3.13
CA ARG A 96 -13.19 -4.50 3.81
C ARG A 96 -14.14 -3.65 2.97
N LYS A 97 -15.44 -3.76 3.25
CA LYS A 97 -16.49 -2.92 2.64
C LYS A 97 -16.25 -1.40 2.84
N GLU A 98 -15.42 -1.03 3.80
CA GLU A 98 -15.10 0.35 4.20
C GLU A 98 -13.99 1.02 3.35
N LEU A 99 -13.32 0.28 2.45
CA LEU A 99 -12.28 0.82 1.57
C LEU A 99 -12.83 1.33 0.22
N LYS A 100 -14.10 1.76 0.17
CA LYS A 100 -14.61 2.46 -1.02
C LYS A 100 -13.96 3.84 -1.08
N ILE A 101 -12.90 3.93 -1.89
CA ILE A 101 -12.34 5.18 -2.40
C ILE A 101 -13.15 5.56 -3.62
#